data_AF-A0A059LCI8-F1
#
_entry.id   AF-A0A059LCI8-F1
#
_cell.length_a   1.000
_cell.length_b   1.000
_cell.length_c   1.000
_cell.angle_alpha   90.00
_cell.angle_beta   90.00
_cell.angle_gamma   90.00
#
_symmetry.space_group_name_H-M   'P 1'
#
loop_
_entity.id
_entity.type
_entity.pdbx_description
1 polymer ?
#
loop_
_entity_poly.entity_id
_entity_poly.type
_entity_poly.pdbx_seq_one_letter_code
_entity_poly.pdbx_strand_id
1 'polypeptide(L)'
;MDVVRAKVYGLVEAVQLRRKIDEAVLYRDDPPPVYLLDELVSMIGSNPEQIEQAVDAIVKRLQSRGASAKQQTLRLVKHACQKGSPNLRLALVRQSAAVKELEHYCCEPDPFKGDTPWKKVQMLAREALEAMHSSQPNGGAPGA
;
A
#
# COMPACT_ATOMS: atom_id res chain seq x y z
N MET A 1 -29.53 5.47 19.46
CA MET A 1 -28.58 5.32 18.34
C MET A 1 -27.30 4.79 18.95
N ASP A 2 -27.24 3.46 19.03
CA ASP A 2 -26.42 2.71 19.99
C ASP A 2 -24.94 2.64 19.59
N VAL A 3 -24.06 2.96 20.54
CA VAL A 3 -22.59 2.84 20.44
C VAL A 3 -22.15 1.47 19.94
N VAL A 4 -22.91 0.42 20.31
CA VAL A 4 -22.67 -0.96 19.85
C VAL A 4 -22.89 -1.09 18.34
N ARG A 5 -23.94 -0.48 17.80
CA ARG A 5 -24.26 -0.54 16.37
C ARG A 5 -23.21 0.22 15.56
N ALA A 6 -22.76 1.38 16.06
CA ALA A 6 -21.66 2.14 15.44
C ALA A 6 -20.34 1.36 15.41
N LYS A 7 -19.99 0.66 16.50
CA LYS A 7 -18.80 -0.22 16.55
C LYS A 7 -18.88 -1.40 15.59
N VAL A 8 -20.05 -2.04 15.47
CA VAL A 8 -20.26 -3.14 14.53
C VAL A 8 -20.15 -2.64 13.08
N TYR A 9 -20.71 -1.48 12.76
CA TYR A 9 -20.54 -0.89 11.42
C TYR A 9 -19.08 -0.58 11.09
N GLY A 10 -18.35 0.05 12.02
CA GLY A 10 -16.91 0.31 11.85
C GLY A 10 -16.08 -0.97 11.66
N LEU A 11 -16.40 -2.04 12.38
CA LEU A 11 -15.73 -3.34 12.23
C LEU A 11 -16.03 -3.99 10.88
N VAL A 12 -17.27 -3.89 10.39
CA VAL A 12 -17.65 -4.43 9.07
C VAL A 12 -16.90 -3.71 7.95
N GLU A 13 -16.81 -2.38 8.00
CA GLU A 13 -16.03 -1.59 7.03
C GLU A 13 -14.53 -1.96 7.08
N ALA A 14 -13.96 -2.10 8.28
CA ALA A 14 -12.57 -2.51 8.48
C ALA A 14 -12.27 -3.88 7.83
N VAL A 15 -13.17 -4.86 8.02
CA VAL A 15 -13.03 -6.20 7.46
C VAL A 15 -13.17 -6.19 5.94
N GLN A 16 -14.09 -5.40 5.41
CA GLN A 16 -14.27 -5.24 3.96
C GLN A 16 -13.05 -4.58 3.31
N LEU A 17 -12.52 -3.53 3.93
CA LEU A 17 -11.31 -2.84 3.47
C LEU A 17 -10.11 -3.78 3.46
N ARG A 18 -9.89 -4.50 4.57
CA ARG A 18 -8.83 -5.51 4.66
C ARG A 18 -8.98 -6.58 3.59
N ARG A 19 -10.18 -7.10 3.38
CA ARG A 19 -10.46 -8.12 2.37
C ARG A 19 -10.20 -7.60 0.95
N LYS A 20 -10.57 -6.37 0.64
CA LYS A 20 -10.27 -5.78 -0.68
C LYS A 20 -8.80 -5.50 -0.91
N ILE A 21 -8.06 -5.06 0.12
CA ILE A 21 -6.60 -4.99 0.06
C ILE A 21 -6.02 -6.38 -0.20
N ASP A 22 -6.52 -7.41 0.50
CA ASP A 22 -6.10 -8.79 0.33
C ASP A 22 -6.40 -9.32 -1.10
N GLU A 23 -7.55 -8.95 -1.67
CA GLU A 23 -7.96 -9.28 -3.04
C GLU A 23 -7.14 -8.53 -4.11
N ALA A 24 -6.75 -7.28 -3.84
CA ALA A 24 -5.88 -6.52 -4.72
C ALA A 24 -4.42 -6.98 -4.68
N VAL A 25 -3.98 -7.49 -3.53
CA VAL A 25 -2.64 -8.04 -3.28
C VAL A 25 -2.55 -9.53 -3.64
N LEU A 26 -3.65 -10.14 -4.09
CA LEU A 26 -3.73 -11.55 -4.43
C LEU A 26 -2.75 -11.90 -5.57
N TYR A 27 -2.11 -13.06 -5.44
CA TYR A 27 -0.94 -13.56 -6.16
C TYR A 27 -1.06 -13.47 -7.69
N ARG A 28 -0.79 -12.29 -8.25
CA ARG A 28 -0.67 -12.05 -9.69
C ARG A 28 0.76 -11.64 -10.01
N ASP A 29 1.33 -12.26 -11.04
CA ASP A 29 2.61 -11.87 -11.61
C ASP A 29 2.57 -10.47 -12.25
N ASP A 30 1.40 -10.12 -12.78
CA ASP A 30 1.13 -8.84 -13.41
C ASP A 30 0.79 -7.74 -12.39
N PRO A 31 1.17 -6.49 -12.68
CA PRO A 31 0.76 -5.36 -11.87
C PRO A 31 -0.77 -5.23 -11.83
N PRO A 32 -1.35 -4.75 -10.72
CA PRO A 32 -2.77 -4.52 -10.63
C PRO A 32 -3.14 -3.35 -11.56
N PRO A 33 -4.26 -3.43 -12.30
CA PRO A 33 -4.74 -2.30 -13.06
C PRO A 33 -4.88 -1.04 -12.21
N VAL A 34 -4.52 0.12 -12.76
CA VAL A 34 -4.52 1.41 -12.03
C VAL A 34 -5.89 1.72 -11.43
N TYR A 35 -6.98 1.43 -12.15
CA TYR A 35 -8.34 1.68 -11.66
C TYR A 35 -8.66 0.93 -10.35
N LEU A 36 -8.06 -0.25 -10.10
CA LEU A 36 -8.23 -0.96 -8.84
C LEU A 36 -7.48 -0.26 -7.70
N LEU A 37 -6.29 0.26 -7.98
CA LEU A 37 -5.53 1.04 -7.01
C LEU A 37 -6.24 2.36 -6.67
N ASP A 38 -6.85 3.01 -7.66
CA ASP A 38 -7.68 4.19 -7.46
C ASP A 38 -8.90 3.88 -6.58
N GLU A 39 -9.62 2.77 -6.83
CA GLU A 39 -10.76 2.35 -6.01
C GLU A 39 -10.34 2.09 -4.55
N LEU A 40 -9.22 1.40 -4.34
CA LEU A 40 -8.71 1.11 -2.99
C LEU A 40 -8.33 2.39 -2.25
N VAL A 41 -7.59 3.29 -2.89
CA VAL A 41 -7.19 4.56 -2.29
C VAL A 41 -8.40 5.44 -1.98
N SER A 42 -9.40 5.47 -2.87
CA SER A 42 -10.67 6.16 -2.63
C SER A 42 -11.43 5.59 -1.43
N MET A 43 -11.34 4.28 -1.21
CA MET A 43 -12.06 3.59 -0.13
C MET A 43 -11.39 3.72 1.23
N ILE A 44 -10.05 3.79 1.28
CA ILE A 44 -9.34 4.15 2.51
C ILE A 44 -9.78 5.54 2.99
N GLY A 45 -10.02 6.43 2.04
CA GLY A 45 -10.56 7.76 2.31
C GLY A 45 -9.62 8.64 3.14
N SER A 46 -10.22 9.50 3.95
CA SER A 46 -9.51 10.50 4.78
C SER A 46 -9.80 10.35 6.27
N ASN A 47 -10.62 9.38 6.68
CA ASN A 47 -10.94 9.13 8.07
C ASN A 47 -9.69 8.55 8.79
N PRO A 48 -9.23 9.15 9.90
CA PRO A 48 -8.07 8.66 10.65
C PRO A 48 -8.13 7.18 11.01
N GLU A 49 -9.30 6.67 11.41
CA GLU A 49 -9.45 5.27 11.82
C GLU A 49 -9.31 4.31 10.64
N GLN A 50 -9.91 4.64 9.49
CA GLN A 50 -9.79 3.86 8.25
C GLN A 50 -8.35 3.90 7.71
N ILE A 51 -7.68 5.05 7.81
CA ILE A 51 -6.26 5.20 7.44
C ILE A 51 -5.37 4.31 8.32
N GLU A 52 -5.53 4.33 9.64
CA GLU A 52 -4.73 3.51 10.54
C GLU A 52 -4.93 2.01 10.26
N GLN A 53 -6.18 1.58 10.07
CA GLN A 53 -6.50 0.19 9.70
C GLN A 53 -5.90 -0.20 8.35
N ALA A 54 -5.96 0.67 7.34
CA ALA A 54 -5.37 0.43 6.04
C ALA A 54 -3.84 0.30 6.12
N VAL A 55 -3.19 1.18 6.87
CA VAL A 55 -1.73 1.17 7.05
C VAL A 55 -1.28 -0.09 7.80
N ASP A 56 -1.99 -0.50 8.85
CA ASP A 56 -1.71 -1.76 9.56
C ASP A 56 -1.85 -2.98 8.63
N ALA A 57 -2.90 -3.03 7.80
CA ALA A 57 -3.08 -4.08 6.81
C ALA A 57 -1.94 -4.11 5.77
N ILE A 58 -1.53 -2.94 5.28
CA ILE A 58 -0.41 -2.79 4.35
C ILE A 58 0.91 -3.30 4.98
N VAL A 59 1.23 -2.87 6.20
CA VAL A 59 2.47 -3.29 6.89
C VAL A 59 2.49 -4.80 7.11
N LYS A 60 1.38 -5.39 7.56
CA LYS A 60 1.25 -6.85 7.71
C LYS A 60 1.49 -7.59 6.40
N ARG A 61 1.07 -7.02 5.26
CA ARG A 61 1.31 -7.60 3.93
C ARG A 61 2.77 -7.48 3.48
N LEU A 62 3.46 -6.39 3.80
CA LEU A 62 4.90 -6.23 3.55
C LEU A 62 5.74 -7.27 4.33
N GLN A 63 5.30 -7.68 5.51
CA GLN A 63 5.95 -8.70 6.34
C GLN A 63 5.66 -10.16 5.89
N SER A 64 4.78 -10.38 4.91
CA SER A 64 4.46 -11.72 4.42
C SER A 64 5.67 -12.41 3.76
N ARG A 65 5.71 -13.75 3.66
CA ARG A 65 6.88 -14.44 3.07
C ARG A 65 7.05 -14.24 1.56
N GLY A 66 5.96 -14.17 0.80
CA GLY A 66 5.99 -14.20 -0.68
C GLY A 66 6.48 -12.90 -1.32
N ALA A 67 7.35 -13.01 -2.33
CA ALA A 67 7.85 -11.86 -3.09
C ALA A 67 6.71 -11.15 -3.86
N SER A 68 5.80 -11.91 -4.50
CA SER A 68 4.67 -11.35 -5.26
C SER A 68 3.78 -10.45 -4.41
N ALA A 69 3.42 -10.89 -3.19
CA ALA A 69 2.57 -10.10 -2.29
C ALA A 69 3.25 -8.77 -1.89
N LYS A 70 4.56 -8.79 -1.63
CA LYS A 70 5.34 -7.58 -1.37
C LYS A 70 5.33 -6.63 -2.56
N GLN A 71 5.55 -7.14 -3.77
CA GLN A 71 5.52 -6.32 -4.99
C GLN A 71 4.17 -5.61 -5.15
N GLN A 72 3.06 -6.32 -4.99
CA GLN A 72 1.72 -5.73 -5.11
C GLN A 72 1.46 -4.68 -4.02
N THR A 73 1.89 -4.98 -2.79
CA THR A 73 1.73 -4.05 -1.65
C THR A 73 2.57 -2.78 -1.84
N LEU A 74 3.81 -2.90 -2.33
CA LEU A 74 4.68 -1.75 -2.61
C LEU A 74 4.11 -0.84 -3.70
N ARG A 75 3.46 -1.40 -4.72
CA ARG A 75 2.74 -0.60 -5.74
C ARG A 75 1.58 0.16 -5.13
N LEU A 76 0.80 -0.47 -4.26
CA LEU A 76 -0.28 0.20 -3.53
C LEU A 76 0.26 1.34 -2.66
N VAL A 77 1.37 1.12 -1.93
CA VAL A 77 2.02 2.17 -1.11
C VAL A 77 2.40 3.37 -1.99
N LYS A 78 3.10 3.13 -3.11
CA LYS A 78 3.48 4.17 -4.06
C LYS A 78 2.25 4.95 -4.56
N HIS A 79 1.21 4.24 -5.00
CA HIS A 79 -0.02 4.85 -5.52
C HIS A 79 -0.75 5.66 -4.45
N ALA A 80 -0.86 5.13 -3.22
CA ALA A 80 -1.46 5.81 -2.08
C ALA A 80 -0.71 7.08 -1.68
N CYS A 81 0.63 7.10 -1.77
CA CYS A 81 1.40 8.31 -1.53
C CYS A 81 1.21 9.40 -2.62
N GLN A 82 0.94 9.00 -3.86
CA GLN A 82 0.78 9.91 -5.00
C GLN A 82 -0.65 10.44 -5.15
N LYS A 83 -1.65 9.60 -4.89
CA LYS A 83 -3.08 9.88 -5.16
C LYS A 83 -3.95 9.93 -3.91
N GLY A 84 -3.47 9.43 -2.78
CA GLY A 84 -4.23 9.37 -1.54
C GLY A 84 -4.26 10.70 -0.79
N SER A 85 -4.98 10.70 0.33
CA SER A 85 -5.07 11.87 1.21
C SER A 85 -3.71 12.22 1.84
N PRO A 86 -3.44 13.50 2.16
CA PRO A 86 -2.20 13.90 2.84
C PRO A 86 -1.98 13.16 4.17
N ASN A 87 -3.07 12.87 4.89
CA ASN A 87 -3.05 12.10 6.14
C ASN A 87 -2.64 10.64 5.91
N LEU A 88 -3.14 10.01 4.84
CA LEU A 88 -2.72 8.66 4.45
C LEU A 88 -1.23 8.62 4.12
N ARG A 89 -0.74 9.60 3.34
CA ARG A 89 0.70 9.71 3.02
C ARG A 89 1.53 9.87 4.29
N LEU A 90 1.14 10.75 5.21
CA LEU A 90 1.84 10.96 6.48
C LEU A 90 1.88 9.69 7.33
N ALA A 91 0.76 8.96 7.40
CA ALA A 91 0.68 7.69 8.10
C ALA A 91 1.59 6.63 7.47
N LEU A 92 1.68 6.58 6.14
CA LEU A 92 2.63 5.71 5.43
C LEU A 92 4.08 6.10 5.69
N VAL A 93 4.43 7.39 5.68
CA VAL A 93 5.80 7.87 5.97
C VAL A 93 6.31 7.40 7.35
N ARG A 94 5.42 7.32 8.35
CA ARG A 94 5.74 6.77 9.67
C ARG A 94 6.16 5.29 9.63
N GLN A 95 5.76 4.57 8.58
CA GLN A 95 6.12 3.17 8.33
C GLN A 95 7.28 3.02 7.33
N SER A 96 8.03 4.09 7.05
CA SER A 96 9.18 4.06 6.13
C SER A 96 10.23 3.00 6.48
N ALA A 97 10.44 2.69 7.76
CA ALA A 97 11.35 1.64 8.19
C ALA A 97 10.99 0.26 7.59
N ALA A 98 9.71 -0.12 7.63
CA ALA A 98 9.25 -1.41 7.08
C ALA A 98 9.43 -1.49 5.56
N VAL A 99 9.33 -0.37 4.85
CA VAL A 99 9.59 -0.30 3.39
C VAL A 99 11.09 -0.35 3.11
N LYS A 100 11.90 0.34 3.91
CA LYS A 100 13.36 0.40 3.77
C LYS A 100 14.04 -0.96 3.95
N GLU A 101 13.54 -1.78 4.87
CA GLU A 101 14.02 -3.17 5.04
C GLU A 101 13.91 -4.00 3.76
N LEU A 102 12.94 -3.69 2.89
CA LEU A 102 12.71 -4.43 1.64
C LEU A 102 13.70 -4.09 0.53
N GLU A 103 14.48 -3.02 0.63
CA GLU A 103 15.59 -2.74 -0.30
C GLU A 103 16.68 -3.82 -0.27
N HIS A 104 16.75 -4.57 0.84
CA HIS A 104 17.67 -5.68 1.05
C HIS A 104 16.96 -7.05 1.04
N TYR A 105 15.71 -7.10 0.56
CA TYR A 105 14.94 -8.34 0.52
C TYR A 105 15.60 -9.39 -0.38
N CYS A 106 15.82 -10.58 0.15
CA CYS A 106 16.30 -11.76 -0.56
C CYS A 106 15.45 -12.98 -0.17
N CYS A 107 15.26 -13.90 -1.11
CA CYS A 107 14.60 -15.19 -0.87
C CYS A 107 15.30 -16.29 -1.67
N GLU A 108 14.81 -17.54 -1.60
CA GLU A 108 15.29 -18.57 -2.51
C GLU A 108 14.99 -18.20 -3.98
N PRO A 109 15.90 -18.51 -4.92
CA PRO A 109 15.67 -18.25 -6.34
C PRO A 109 14.43 -18.97 -6.84
N ASP A 110 13.62 -18.25 -7.62
CA ASP A 110 12.50 -18.88 -8.30
C ASP A 110 13.04 -19.88 -9.34
N PRO A 111 12.47 -21.10 -9.45
CA PRO A 111 12.96 -22.13 -10.37
C PRO A 111 12.97 -21.71 -11.84
N PHE A 112 12.12 -20.76 -12.23
CA PHE A 112 11.97 -20.30 -13.62
C PHE A 112 12.43 -18.86 -13.82
N LYS A 113 12.36 -18.02 -12.78
CA LYS A 113 12.63 -16.57 -12.85
C LYS A 113 13.91 -16.15 -12.12
N GLY A 114 14.57 -17.08 -11.43
CA GLY A 114 15.80 -16.83 -10.67
C GLY A 114 15.60 -15.75 -9.62
N ASP A 115 16.47 -14.74 -9.63
CA ASP A 115 16.47 -13.62 -8.68
C ASP A 115 15.53 -12.46 -9.05
N THR A 116 14.90 -12.53 -10.24
CA THR A 116 14.01 -11.50 -10.75
C THR A 116 12.92 -11.10 -9.75
N PRO A 117 12.22 -12.01 -9.05
CA PRO A 117 11.14 -11.64 -8.15
C PRO A 117 11.61 -10.83 -6.93
N TRP A 118 12.73 -11.16 -6.31
CA TRP A 118 13.21 -10.37 -5.16
C TRP A 118 13.88 -9.08 -5.61
N LYS A 119 14.60 -9.05 -6.73
CA LYS A 119 15.14 -7.80 -7.31
C LYS A 119 14.03 -6.80 -7.59
N LYS A 120 12.88 -7.28 -8.07
CA LYS A 120 11.69 -6.46 -8.32
C LYS A 120 11.09 -5.92 -7.01
N VAL A 121 11.14 -6.67 -5.90
CA VAL A 121 10.77 -6.14 -4.57
C VAL A 121 11.71 -5.00 -4.17
N GLN A 122 13.03 -5.19 -4.29
CA GLN A 122 14.02 -4.17 -3.93
C GLN A 122 13.85 -2.88 -4.75
N MET A 123 13.62 -3.01 -6.06
CA MET A 123 13.34 -1.88 -6.95
C MET A 123 12.05 -1.15 -6.55
N LEU A 124 10.94 -1.87 -6.34
CA LEU A 124 9.67 -1.26 -5.94
C LEU A 124 9.73 -0.61 -4.56
N ALA A 125 10.57 -1.11 -3.65
CA ALA A 125 10.79 -0.52 -2.34
C ALA A 125 11.43 0.87 -2.48
N ARG A 126 12.43 1.03 -3.36
CA ARG A 126 13.05 2.33 -3.68
C ARG A 126 12.02 3.31 -4.23
N GLU A 127 11.25 2.89 -5.23
CA GLU A 127 10.22 3.74 -5.84
C GLU A 127 9.13 4.16 -4.83
N ALA A 128 8.76 3.26 -3.91
CA ALA A 128 7.80 3.57 -2.86
C ALA A 128 8.38 4.59 -1.86
N LEU A 129 9.63 4.42 -1.42
CA LEU A 129 10.31 5.38 -0.53
C LEU A 129 10.44 6.77 -1.17
N GLU A 130 10.79 6.81 -2.45
CA GLU A 130 10.81 8.05 -3.23
C GLU A 130 9.44 8.71 -3.23
N ALA A 131 8.36 7.96 -3.49
CA ALA A 131 7.00 8.50 -3.46
C ALA A 131 6.57 8.98 -2.06
N MET A 132 6.94 8.24 -1.01
CA MET A 132 6.65 8.59 0.39
C MET A 132 7.27 9.94 0.76
N HIS A 133 8.54 10.14 0.39
CA HIS A 133 9.31 11.33 0.74
C HIS A 133 9.29 12.42 -0.33
N SER A 134 8.66 12.17 -1.48
CA SER A 134 8.47 13.18 -2.51
C SER A 134 7.74 14.37 -1.89
N SER A 135 8.35 15.55 -1.99
CA SER A 135 7.65 16.79 -1.69
C SER A 135 6.72 17.03 -2.87
N GLN A 136 5.46 16.58 -2.80
CA GLN A 136 4.50 16.96 -3.83
C GLN A 136 4.31 18.47 -3.78
N PRO A 137 4.59 19.23 -4.86
CA PRO A 137 3.94 20.51 -5.03
C PRO A 137 2.44 20.20 -5.22
N ASN A 138 1.66 20.53 -4.20
CA ASN A 138 0.20 20.56 -4.32
C ASN A 138 -0.15 21.44 -5.53
N GLY A 139 -1.13 21.02 -6.33
CA GLY A 139 -1.44 21.56 -7.66
C GLY A 139 -1.19 23.07 -7.81
N GLY A 140 -0.18 23.41 -8.61
CA GLY A 140 0.01 24.74 -9.15
C GLY A 140 -0.19 24.67 -10.65
N ALA A 141 -1.36 25.09 -11.12
CA ALA A 141 -1.39 25.78 -12.39
C ALA A 141 -0.83 27.19 -12.14
N PRO A 142 0.26 27.61 -12.80
CA PRO A 142 0.47 29.00 -13.14
C PRO A 142 0.06 29.18 -14.60
N GLY A 143 -0.89 30.07 -14.84
CA GLY A 143 -1.25 30.46 -16.19
C GLY A 143 -0.06 31.01 -16.97
N ALA A 144 0.00 30.63 -18.25
CA ALA A 144 0.40 31.45 -19.39
C ALA A 144 -0.08 30.73 -20.65
#